data_AF-D1FYE0-F1
#
_entry.id   AF-D1FYE0-F1
#
_cell.length_a   1.000
_cell.length_b   1.000
_cell.length_c   1.000
_cell.angle_alpha   90.00
_cell.angle_beta   90.00
_cell.angle_gamma   90.00
#
_symmetry.space_group_name_H-M   'P 1'
#
loop_
_entity.id
_entity.type
_entity.pdbx_description
1 polymer ?
#
loop_
_entity_poly.entity_id
_entity_poly.type
_entity_poly.pdbx_seq_one_letter_code
_entity_poly.pdbx_strand_id
1 'polypeptide(L)'
;MTLSFFDQFMSPVFLGIPLMALALTLPWVLFPTPTTRWLNNRLLTLQNWFIGRFAHELFMPVNLPGHKWAVLLTSLMLFLISLNMLGLLPYTFTPTTQLSLNMGLAFPLWLATVIIGMRNQPTDALGHLLPEGTPTLLIPS
;
A
#
# COMPACT_ATOMS: atom_id res chain seq x y z
N MET A 1 26.51 -27.55 -3.19
CA MET A 1 25.64 -26.60 -2.48
C MET A 1 24.23 -27.16 -2.56
N THR A 2 23.61 -27.55 -1.45
CA THR A 2 22.19 -27.92 -1.43
C THR A 2 21.39 -26.62 -1.58
N LEU A 3 20.83 -26.37 -2.76
CA LEU A 3 19.94 -25.22 -2.97
C LEU A 3 18.73 -25.38 -2.06
N SER A 4 18.57 -24.45 -1.13
CA SER A 4 17.40 -24.43 -0.26
C SER A 4 16.28 -23.67 -0.98
N PHE A 5 15.03 -24.12 -0.83
CA PHE A 5 13.88 -23.35 -1.34
C PHE A 5 13.79 -21.95 -0.72
N PHE A 6 14.40 -21.73 0.44
CA PHE A 6 14.40 -20.46 1.14
C PHE A 6 15.44 -19.46 0.63
N ASP A 7 16.41 -19.90 -0.17
CA ASP A 7 17.46 -19.04 -0.70
C ASP A 7 16.88 -17.92 -1.59
N GLN A 8 15.71 -18.14 -2.20
CA GLN A 8 15.00 -17.14 -2.99
C GLN A 8 14.50 -15.95 -2.16
N PHE A 9 14.18 -16.16 -0.88
CA PHE A 9 13.67 -15.10 -0.01
C PHE A 9 14.78 -14.32 0.68
N MET A 10 16.02 -14.80 0.64
CA MET A 10 17.15 -14.09 1.22
C MET A 10 17.40 -12.79 0.45
N SER A 11 17.59 -11.69 1.17
CA SER A 11 17.86 -10.39 0.57
C SER A 11 19.17 -10.43 -0.22
N PRO A 12 19.15 -10.31 -1.56
CA PRO A 12 20.35 -10.49 -2.34
C PRO A 12 21.27 -9.27 -2.24
N VAL A 13 22.55 -9.53 -2.01
CA VAL A 13 23.62 -8.53 -1.96
C VAL A 13 24.60 -8.84 -3.07
N PHE A 14 24.82 -7.89 -3.97
CA PHE A 14 25.77 -8.03 -5.07
C PHE A 14 26.86 -6.96 -4.94
N LEU A 15 28.14 -7.37 -4.95
CA LEU A 15 29.29 -6.46 -4.77
C LEU A 15 29.18 -5.55 -3.53
N GLY A 16 28.58 -6.06 -2.44
CA GLY A 16 28.36 -5.29 -1.20
C GLY A 16 27.16 -4.34 -1.23
N ILE A 17 26.41 -4.27 -2.34
CA ILE A 17 25.22 -3.42 -2.48
C ILE A 17 23.96 -4.27 -2.28
N PRO A 18 23.06 -3.90 -1.34
CA PRO A 18 21.79 -4.59 -1.18
C PRO A 18 20.86 -4.26 -2.35
N LEU A 19 20.49 -5.27 -3.14
CA LEU A 19 19.62 -5.09 -4.30
C LEU A 19 18.17 -4.75 -3.92
N MET A 20 17.81 -4.87 -2.64
CA MET A 20 16.50 -4.46 -2.14
C MET A 20 16.21 -2.99 -2.43
N ALA A 21 17.19 -2.09 -2.27
CA ALA A 21 16.99 -0.67 -2.55
C ALA A 21 16.66 -0.42 -4.03
N LEU A 22 17.37 -1.12 -4.93
CA LEU A 22 17.13 -1.04 -6.37
C LEU A 22 15.73 -1.57 -6.73
N ALA A 23 15.34 -2.70 -6.15
CA ALA A 23 14.02 -3.28 -6.35
C ALA A 23 12.89 -2.33 -5.91
N LEU A 24 13.06 -1.60 -4.81
CA LEU A 24 12.08 -0.61 -4.34
C LEU A 24 11.97 0.60 -5.26
N THR A 25 13.03 0.97 -5.97
CA THR A 25 13.00 2.10 -6.92
C THR A 25 12.45 1.74 -8.30
N LEU A 26 12.36 0.46 -8.65
CA LEU A 26 11.91 0.01 -9.98
C LEU A 26 10.52 0.51 -10.39
N PRO A 27 9.48 0.47 -9.51
CA PRO A 27 8.17 0.99 -9.85
C PRO A 27 8.20 2.43 -10.39
N TRP A 28 9.01 3.31 -9.81
CA TRP A 28 9.12 4.71 -10.26
C TRP A 28 9.64 4.84 -11.69
N VAL A 29 10.50 3.93 -12.14
CA VAL A 29 11.03 3.95 -13.51
C VAL A 29 9.99 3.43 -14.50
N LEU A 30 9.13 2.48 -14.08
CA LEU A 30 8.14 1.85 -14.95
C LEU A 30 6.93 2.73 -15.24
N PHE A 31 6.58 3.66 -14.34
CA PHE A 31 5.48 4.59 -14.56
C PHE A 31 5.97 5.86 -15.27
N PRO A 32 5.66 6.06 -16.57
CA PRO A 32 6.07 7.26 -17.29
C PRO A 32 5.39 8.50 -16.72
N THR A 33 6.13 9.61 -16.64
CA THR A 33 5.58 10.89 -16.23
C THR A 33 4.63 11.45 -17.29
N PRO A 34 3.52 12.10 -16.90
CA PRO A 34 2.64 12.77 -17.86
C PRO A 34 3.39 13.87 -18.61
N THR A 35 3.14 14.00 -19.91
CA THR A 35 3.73 15.06 -20.74
C THR A 35 2.90 16.33 -20.68
N THR A 36 3.51 17.50 -20.90
CA THR A 36 2.82 18.80 -21.00
C THR A 36 1.94 18.95 -22.25
N ARG A 37 1.89 17.94 -23.12
CA ARG A 37 1.07 17.92 -24.33
C ARG A 37 -0.40 17.73 -23.97
N TRP A 38 -1.28 18.37 -24.74
CA TRP A 38 -2.73 18.27 -24.54
C TRP A 38 -3.27 16.85 -24.72
N LEU A 39 -2.72 16.09 -25.68
CA LEU A 39 -3.07 14.68 -25.90
C LEU A 39 -1.99 13.77 -25.31
N ASN A 40 -2.44 12.84 -24.47
CA ASN A 40 -1.60 11.83 -23.85
C ASN A 40 -1.33 10.64 -24.78
N ASN A 41 -0.23 9.93 -24.54
CA ASN A 41 0.05 8.66 -25.20
C ASN A 41 -0.90 7.57 -24.68
N ARG A 42 -1.12 6.51 -25.49
CA ARG A 42 -2.00 5.38 -25.15
C ARG A 42 -1.72 4.75 -23.78
N LEU A 43 -0.44 4.60 -23.42
CA LEU A 43 -0.03 4.05 -22.12
C LEU A 43 -0.48 4.96 -20.96
N LEU A 44 -0.22 6.26 -21.07
CA LEU A 44 -0.62 7.25 -20.06
C LEU A 44 -2.14 7.34 -19.93
N THR A 45 -2.89 7.23 -21.04
CA THR A 45 -4.36 7.23 -20.96
C THR A 45 -4.91 6.00 -20.24
N LEU A 46 -4.34 4.82 -20.48
CA LEU A 46 -4.74 3.60 -19.78
C LEU A 46 -4.39 3.65 -18.29
N GLN A 47 -3.20 4.14 -17.96
CA GLN A 47 -2.77 4.33 -16.57
C GLN A 47 -3.68 5.32 -15.83
N ASN A 48 -3.96 6.49 -16.42
CA ASN A 48 -4.83 7.49 -15.81
C ASN A 48 -6.26 6.95 -15.62
N TRP A 49 -6.77 6.17 -16.57
CA TRP A 49 -8.08 5.53 -16.44
C TRP A 49 -8.11 4.52 -15.30
N PHE A 50 -7.08 3.67 -15.19
CA PHE A 50 -6.95 2.72 -14.09
C PHE A 50 -6.87 3.42 -12.73
N ILE A 51 -6.00 4.43 -12.59
CA ILE A 51 -5.81 5.18 -11.35
C ILE A 51 -7.12 5.89 -10.95
N GLY A 52 -7.78 6.55 -11.90
CA GLY A 52 -9.03 7.26 -11.65
C GLY A 52 -10.17 6.32 -11.23
N ARG A 53 -10.32 5.18 -11.91
CA ARG A 53 -11.34 4.19 -11.53
C ARG A 53 -11.05 3.60 -10.16
N PHE A 54 -9.81 3.21 -9.90
CA PHE A 54 -9.44 2.65 -8.61
C PHE A 54 -9.65 3.63 -7.46
N ALA A 55 -9.23 4.88 -7.63
CA ALA A 55 -9.46 5.93 -6.63
C ALA A 55 -10.95 6.14 -6.37
N HIS A 56 -11.77 6.14 -7.42
CA HIS A 56 -13.22 6.25 -7.28
C HIS A 56 -13.82 5.09 -6.47
N GLU A 57 -13.47 3.84 -6.79
CA GLU A 57 -13.96 2.67 -6.06
C GLU A 57 -13.48 2.65 -4.60
N LEU A 58 -12.24 3.07 -4.32
CA LEU A 58 -11.73 3.07 -2.95
C LEU A 58 -12.39 4.14 -2.08
N PHE A 59 -12.70 5.31 -2.65
CA PHE A 59 -13.19 6.47 -1.90
C PHE A 59 -14.70 6.68 -1.99
N MET A 60 -15.45 5.88 -2.76
CA MET A 60 -16.92 5.97 -2.77
C MET A 60 -17.56 5.84 -1.39
N PRO A 61 -17.10 4.95 -0.48
CA PRO A 61 -17.72 4.79 0.84
C PRO A 61 -17.10 5.73 1.88
N VAL A 62 -16.09 6.51 1.51
CA VAL A 62 -15.30 7.33 2.44
C VAL A 62 -15.82 8.77 2.43
N ASN A 63 -15.99 9.34 3.63
CA ASN A 63 -16.41 10.73 3.79
C ASN A 63 -15.39 11.71 3.17
N LEU A 64 -15.87 12.89 2.74
CA LEU A 64 -15.08 14.01 2.19
C LEU A 64 -13.74 14.31 2.91
N PRO A 65 -13.66 14.39 4.26
CA PRO A 65 -12.37 14.63 4.93
C PRO A 65 -11.34 13.52 4.69
N GLY A 66 -11.79 12.28 4.45
CA GLY A 66 -10.94 11.14 4.14
C GLY A 66 -10.36 11.18 2.72
N HIS A 67 -10.96 11.91 1.78
CA HIS A 67 -10.46 12.02 0.40
C HIS A 67 -9.07 12.67 0.31
N LYS A 68 -8.62 13.37 1.36
CA LYS A 68 -7.23 13.86 1.48
C LYS A 68 -6.20 12.72 1.43
N TRP A 69 -6.59 11.52 1.84
CA TRP A 69 -5.74 10.31 1.80
C TRP A 69 -5.70 9.66 0.42
N ALA A 70 -6.46 10.15 -0.56
CA ALA A 70 -6.57 9.52 -1.87
C ALA A 70 -5.24 9.35 -2.58
N VAL A 71 -4.44 10.40 -2.64
CA VAL A 71 -3.12 10.35 -3.29
C VAL A 71 -2.22 9.31 -2.61
N LEU A 72 -2.19 9.29 -1.28
CA LEU A 72 -1.35 8.36 -0.52
C LEU A 72 -1.78 6.91 -0.73
N LEU A 73 -3.06 6.58 -0.50
CA LEU A 73 -3.54 5.19 -0.59
C LEU A 73 -3.51 4.66 -2.03
N THR A 74 -3.82 5.50 -3.02
CA THR A 74 -3.71 5.10 -4.44
C THR A 74 -2.25 4.88 -4.85
N SER A 75 -1.32 5.74 -4.43
CA SER A 75 0.11 5.56 -4.71
C SER A 75 0.68 4.30 -4.06
N LEU A 76 0.32 4.02 -2.80
CA LEU A 76 0.73 2.80 -2.10
C LEU A 76 0.18 1.54 -2.77
N MET A 77 -1.07 1.58 -3.21
CA MET A 77 -1.67 0.47 -3.94
C MET A 77 -0.93 0.19 -5.26
N LEU A 78 -0.62 1.23 -6.04
CA LEU A 78 0.15 1.09 -7.29
C LEU A 78 1.55 0.53 -7.01
N PHE A 79 2.20 1.02 -5.96
CA PHE A 79 3.50 0.56 -5.53
C PHE A 79 3.49 -0.94 -5.20
N LEU A 80 2.58 -1.39 -4.33
CA LEU A 80 2.51 -2.79 -3.92
C LEU A 80 2.11 -3.71 -5.08
N ILE A 81 1.13 -3.33 -5.91
CA ILE A 81 0.73 -4.12 -7.08
C ILE A 81 1.90 -4.27 -8.05
N SER A 82 2.62 -3.18 -8.33
CA SER A 82 3.77 -3.24 -9.25
C SER A 82 4.88 -4.15 -8.75
N LEU A 83 5.25 -4.06 -7.47
CA LEU A 83 6.27 -4.93 -6.88
C LEU A 83 5.85 -6.40 -6.88
N ASN A 84 4.59 -6.69 -6.54
CA ASN A 84 4.08 -8.06 -6.51
C ASN A 84 3.96 -8.66 -7.91
N MET A 85 3.54 -7.87 -8.90
CA MET A 85 3.47 -8.32 -10.29
C MET A 85 4.84 -8.60 -10.89
N LEU A 86 5.83 -7.74 -10.65
CA LEU A 86 7.22 -7.99 -11.05
C LEU A 86 7.78 -9.25 -10.39
N GLY A 87 7.34 -9.53 -9.17
CA GLY A 87 7.70 -10.71 -8.39
C GLY A 87 7.27 -12.05 -8.94
N LEU A 88 6.30 -12.07 -9.85
CA LEU A 88 5.86 -13.29 -10.52
C LEU A 88 6.84 -13.74 -11.60
N LEU A 89 7.78 -12.87 -12.00
CA LEU A 89 8.80 -13.21 -12.98
C LEU A 89 9.80 -14.20 -12.37
N PRO A 90 10.24 -15.21 -13.14
CA PRO A 90 11.14 -16.24 -12.63
C PRO A 90 12.45 -15.62 -12.14
N TYR A 91 12.94 -16.12 -11.00
CA TYR A 91 14.19 -15.68 -10.36
C TYR A 91 14.22 -14.21 -9.95
N THR A 92 13.07 -13.58 -9.72
CA THR A 92 13.01 -12.22 -9.16
C THR A 92 12.83 -12.23 -7.64
N PHE A 93 13.61 -11.39 -6.96
CA PHE A 93 13.46 -11.12 -5.53
C PHE A 93 12.41 -10.04 -5.32
N THR A 94 11.43 -10.31 -4.47
CA THR A 94 10.38 -9.34 -4.08
C THR A 94 10.61 -8.81 -2.68
N PRO A 95 10.82 -7.48 -2.52
CA PRO A 95 10.95 -6.87 -1.19
C PRO A 95 9.72 -7.09 -0.28
N THR A 96 8.53 -7.29 -0.85
CA THR A 96 7.27 -7.52 -0.13
C THR A 96 7.19 -8.89 0.56
N THR A 97 8.09 -9.83 0.26
CA THR A 97 8.20 -11.10 1.01
C THR A 97 8.80 -10.91 2.40
N GLN A 98 9.51 -9.80 2.62
CA GLN A 98 10.11 -9.49 3.92
C GLN A 98 9.07 -8.85 4.84
N LEU A 99 8.83 -9.51 5.99
CA LEU A 99 7.89 -9.00 7.00
C LEU A 99 8.24 -7.59 7.48
N SER A 100 9.54 -7.28 7.56
CA SER A 100 10.04 -5.96 7.97
C SER A 100 9.52 -4.83 7.07
N LEU A 101 9.45 -5.05 5.76
CA LEU A 101 8.91 -4.07 4.81
C LEU A 101 7.41 -3.89 5.01
N ASN A 102 6.67 -4.99 5.13
CA ASN A 102 5.22 -4.94 5.31
C ASN A 102 4.84 -4.24 6.62
N MET A 103 5.54 -4.56 7.72
CA MET A 103 5.34 -3.87 9.01
C MET A 103 5.76 -2.40 8.95
N GLY A 104 6.86 -2.08 8.26
CA GLY A 104 7.32 -0.71 8.06
C GLY A 104 6.30 0.18 7.33
N LEU A 105 5.49 -0.40 6.43
CA LEU A 105 4.40 0.31 5.75
C LEU A 105 3.09 0.28 6.55
N ALA A 106 2.70 -0.88 7.06
CA ALA A 106 1.40 -1.08 7.69
C ALA A 106 1.26 -0.35 9.02
N PHE A 107 2.26 -0.45 9.90
CA PHE A 107 2.16 0.07 11.26
C PHE A 107 2.00 1.61 11.29
N PRO A 108 2.81 2.43 10.58
CA PRO A 108 2.64 3.86 10.59
C PRO A 108 1.30 4.32 10.00
N LEU A 109 0.83 3.67 8.94
CA LEU A 109 -0.43 4.02 8.28
C LEU A 109 -1.64 3.69 9.16
N TRP A 110 -1.64 2.50 9.76
CA TRP A 110 -2.67 2.10 10.72
C TRP A 110 -2.67 3.01 11.95
N LEU A 111 -1.50 3.28 12.53
CA LEU A 111 -1.39 4.14 13.69
C LEU A 111 -1.83 5.59 13.37
N ALA A 112 -1.54 6.08 12.17
CA ALA A 112 -2.02 7.39 11.72
C ALA A 112 -3.55 7.48 11.69
N THR A 113 -4.26 6.45 11.19
CA THR A 113 -5.73 6.47 11.18
C THR A 113 -6.32 6.41 12.58
N VAL A 114 -5.73 5.62 13.48
CA VAL A 114 -6.13 5.55 14.90
C VAL A 114 -5.96 6.91 15.57
N ILE A 115 -4.79 7.54 15.43
CA ILE A 115 -4.52 8.87 16.03
C ILE A 115 -5.48 9.92 15.47
N ILE A 116 -5.76 9.90 14.17
CA ILE A 116 -6.68 10.85 13.54
C ILE A 116 -8.11 10.66 14.07
N GLY A 117 -8.56 9.42 14.23
CA GLY A 117 -9.85 9.11 14.84
C GLY A 117 -9.94 9.63 16.27
N MET A 118 -8.96 9.27 17.12
CA MET A 118 -8.90 9.71 18.51
C MET A 118 -8.80 11.23 18.65
N ARG A 119 -8.13 11.93 17.73
CA ARG A 119 -7.98 13.38 17.76
C ARG A 119 -9.23 14.12 17.32
N ASN A 120 -9.89 13.65 16.26
CA ASN A 120 -11.01 14.38 15.65
C ASN A 120 -12.37 14.00 16.26
N GLN A 121 -12.56 12.73 16.62
CA GLN A 121 -13.83 12.16 17.11
C GLN A 121 -13.56 11.11 18.21
N PRO A 122 -13.09 11.53 19.41
CA PRO A 122 -12.72 10.59 20.47
C PRO A 122 -13.89 9.76 20.99
N THR A 123 -15.09 10.34 21.07
CA THR A 123 -16.30 9.65 21.54
C THR A 123 -16.71 8.53 20.59
N ASP A 124 -16.73 8.81 19.29
CA ASP A 124 -17.14 7.83 18.27
C ASP A 124 -16.07 6.74 18.12
N ALA A 125 -14.78 7.13 18.14
CA ALA A 125 -13.66 6.20 18.08
C ALA A 125 -13.66 5.19 19.24
N LEU A 126 -13.94 5.64 20.47
CA LEU A 126 -14.07 4.76 21.63
C LEU A 126 -15.40 4.00 21.62
N GLY A 127 -16.48 4.62 21.11
CA GLY A 127 -17.78 4.00 20.96
C GLY A 127 -17.74 2.76 20.06
N HIS A 128 -16.91 2.77 19.01
CA HIS A 128 -16.70 1.61 18.14
C HIS A 128 -16.06 0.39 18.83
N LEU A 129 -15.53 0.51 20.05
CA LEU A 129 -15.05 -0.64 20.82
C LEU A 129 -16.21 -1.53 21.34
N LEU A 130 -17.44 -1.01 21.34
CA LEU A 130 -18.64 -1.75 21.71
C LEU A 130 -19.67 -1.69 20.56
N PRO A 131 -20.10 -2.83 20.00
CA PRO A 131 -21.12 -2.81 18.96
C PRO A 131 -22.45 -2.30 19.52
N GLU A 132 -23.22 -1.60 18.69
CA GLU A 132 -24.55 -1.13 19.06
C GLU A 132 -25.49 -2.31 19.34
N GLY A 133 -26.28 -2.22 20.41
CA GLY A 133 -27.27 -3.23 20.77
C GLY A 133 -26.72 -4.47 21.49
N THR A 134 -25.47 -4.44 21.97
CA THR A 134 -24.94 -5.53 22.81
C THR A 134 -25.77 -5.73 24.08
N PRO A 135 -26.22 -6.96 24.38
CA PRO A 135 -26.88 -7.27 25.64
C PRO A 135 -25.97 -6.90 26.82
N THR A 136 -26.52 -6.20 27.81
CA THR A 136 -25.76 -5.69 28.96
C THR A 136 -25.00 -6.77 29.72
N LEU A 137 -25.50 -8.01 29.73
CA LEU A 137 -24.90 -9.13 30.43
C LEU A 137 -23.58 -9.65 29.81
N LEU A 138 -23.30 -9.29 28.54
CA LEU A 138 -22.07 -9.69 27.84
C LEU A 138 -21.00 -8.58 27.82
N ILE A 139 -21.32 -7.40 28.35
CA ILE A 139 -20.38 -6.29 28.44
C ILE A 139 -19.45 -6.58 29.62
N PRO A 140 -18.12 -6.63 29.43
CA PRO A 140 -17.19 -6.78 30.54
C PRO A 140 -17.34 -5.56 31.47
N SER A 141 -17.60 -5.83 32.75
CA SER A 141 -17.70 -4.82 33.82
C SER A 141 -16.38 -4.11 34.07
#